data_AF-A0ABC8RCF3-F1
#
_entry.id   AF-A0ABC8RCF3-F1
#
_cell.length_a   1.000
_cell.length_b   1.000
_cell.length_c   1.000
_cell.angle_alpha   90.00
_cell.angle_beta   90.00
_cell.angle_gamma   90.00
#
_symmetry.space_group_name_H-M   'P 1'
#
loop_
_entity.id
_entity.type
_entity.pdbx_description
1 polymer ?
#
loop_
_entity_poly.entity_id
_entity_poly.type
_entity_poly.pdbx_seq_one_letter_code
_entity_poly.pdbx_strand_id
1 'polypeptide(L)'
;MAEEEERERGVTLEELKKKMADFAKERDWDQFHSPRNLLLALVGEAGELSEIFQWKGEVPRGLPDWKEEEKQHLGEELSDVLLYLIRLSDICGVDLSKAALRKLEINAIKYPVKLCKGSSKKHTQITTSDGIDTTTTTTNSNRNGVSDDGVFHLS
;
A
#
# COMPACT_ATOMS: atom_id res chain seq x y z
N MET A 1 -17.28 28.44 -11.32
CA MET A 1 -17.40 28.69 -9.86
C MET A 1 -17.83 27.43 -9.13
N ALA A 2 -19.07 26.93 -9.27
CA ALA A 2 -19.47 25.67 -8.62
C ALA A 2 -18.67 24.43 -9.08
N GLU A 3 -18.32 24.34 -10.38
CA GLU A 3 -17.51 23.23 -10.93
C GLU A 3 -16.01 23.28 -10.57
N GLU A 4 -15.54 24.39 -10.00
CA GLU A 4 -14.15 24.57 -9.55
C GLU A 4 -14.02 24.20 -8.06
N GLU A 5 -15.00 24.61 -7.23
CA GLU A 5 -15.11 24.17 -5.83
C GLU A 5 -15.34 22.66 -5.69
N GLU A 6 -16.03 22.03 -6.65
CA GLU A 6 -16.20 20.56 -6.68
C GLU A 6 -14.90 19.83 -7.05
N ARG A 7 -13.99 20.46 -7.81
CA ARG A 7 -12.66 19.90 -8.11
C ARG A 7 -11.68 20.00 -6.94
N GLU A 8 -11.87 20.97 -6.04
CA GLU A 8 -11.07 21.09 -4.80
C GLU A 8 -11.51 20.12 -3.70
N ARG A 9 -12.73 19.58 -3.75
CA ARG A 9 -13.15 18.50 -2.86
C ARG A 9 -12.59 17.17 -3.35
N GLY A 10 -11.74 16.54 -2.52
CA GLY A 10 -11.28 15.17 -2.77
C GLY A 10 -12.45 14.19 -2.92
N VAL A 11 -12.26 13.16 -3.76
CA VAL A 11 -13.28 12.14 -4.05
C VAL A 11 -13.19 11.01 -3.02
N THR A 12 -14.33 10.55 -2.52
CA THR A 12 -14.44 9.41 -1.60
C THR A 12 -14.38 8.06 -2.33
N LEU A 13 -14.05 6.98 -1.60
CA LEU A 13 -14.07 5.62 -2.16
C LEU A 13 -15.46 5.21 -2.67
N GLU A 14 -16.52 5.64 -2.00
CA GLU A 14 -17.90 5.36 -2.42
C GLU A 14 -18.27 6.11 -3.72
N GLU A 15 -17.81 7.36 -3.87
CA GLU A 15 -18.01 8.11 -5.11
C GLU A 15 -17.23 7.50 -6.27
N LEU A 16 -15.99 7.06 -6.05
CA LEU A 16 -15.20 6.34 -7.06
C LEU A 16 -15.89 5.03 -7.45
N LYS A 17 -16.30 4.22 -6.47
CA LYS A 17 -17.06 2.99 -6.69
C LYS A 17 -18.29 3.24 -7.56
N LYS A 18 -19.08 4.27 -7.22
CA LYS A 18 -20.27 4.63 -8.00
C LYS A 18 -19.92 5.01 -9.44
N LYS A 19 -18.95 5.91 -9.64
CA LYS A 19 -18.49 6.32 -10.97
C LYS A 19 -18.02 5.13 -11.80
N MET A 20 -17.30 4.19 -11.20
CA MET A 20 -16.85 2.97 -11.87
C MET A 20 -18.00 2.04 -12.24
N ALA A 21 -18.98 1.84 -11.35
CA ALA A 21 -20.15 1.02 -11.64
C ALA A 21 -20.98 1.61 -12.78
N ASP A 22 -21.18 2.93 -12.78
CA ASP A 22 -21.88 3.64 -13.85
C ASP A 22 -21.12 3.49 -15.19
N PHE A 23 -19.80 3.71 -15.17
CA PHE A 23 -18.94 3.57 -16.36
C PHE A 23 -18.97 2.15 -16.96
N ALA A 24 -18.94 1.12 -16.11
CA ALA A 24 -19.00 -0.28 -16.52
C ALA A 24 -20.37 -0.64 -17.09
N LYS A 25 -21.44 -0.18 -16.46
CA LYS A 25 -22.81 -0.42 -16.89
C LYS A 25 -23.12 0.21 -18.24
N GLU A 26 -22.66 1.44 -18.48
CA GLU A 26 -22.80 2.13 -19.77
C GLU A 26 -22.18 1.36 -20.93
N ARG A 27 -21.16 0.54 -20.67
CA ARG A 27 -20.42 -0.23 -21.67
C ARG A 27 -20.79 -1.71 -21.68
N ASP A 28 -21.75 -2.13 -20.86
CA ASP A 28 -22.12 -3.52 -20.65
C ASP A 28 -20.92 -4.41 -20.25
N TRP A 29 -19.97 -3.84 -19.50
CA TRP A 29 -18.72 -4.52 -19.12
C TRP A 29 -18.85 -5.41 -17.89
N ASP A 30 -19.99 -5.35 -17.20
CA ASP A 30 -20.26 -6.19 -16.03
C ASP A 30 -20.09 -7.69 -16.32
N GLN A 31 -20.32 -8.11 -17.57
CA GLN A 31 -20.11 -9.50 -18.02
C GLN A 31 -18.65 -9.99 -17.94
N PHE A 32 -17.67 -9.08 -18.01
CA PHE A 32 -16.25 -9.41 -17.97
C PHE A 32 -15.66 -9.30 -16.55
N HIS A 33 -16.39 -8.67 -15.63
CA HIS A 33 -15.97 -8.34 -14.27
C HIS A 33 -16.20 -9.48 -13.27
N SER A 34 -15.74 -10.70 -13.59
CA SER A 34 -15.66 -11.76 -12.57
C SER A 34 -14.57 -11.44 -11.53
N PRO A 35 -14.72 -11.86 -10.24
CA PRO A 35 -13.71 -11.60 -9.21
C PRO A 35 -12.29 -12.02 -9.61
N ARG A 36 -12.18 -13.18 -10.28
CA ARG A 36 -10.88 -13.69 -10.76
C ARG A 36 -10.26 -12.76 -11.80
N ASN A 37 -11.05 -12.28 -12.77
CA ASN A 37 -10.52 -11.43 -13.84
C ASN A 37 -10.07 -10.08 -13.28
N LEU A 38 -10.85 -9.49 -12.38
CA LEU A 38 -10.49 -8.24 -11.71
C LEU A 38 -9.23 -8.38 -10.84
N LEU A 39 -9.06 -9.51 -10.15
CA LEU A 39 -7.83 -9.80 -9.41
C LEU A 39 -6.62 -9.92 -10.35
N LEU A 40 -6.77 -10.59 -11.50
CA LEU A 40 -5.67 -10.72 -12.46
C LEU A 40 -5.30 -9.37 -13.09
N ALA A 41 -6.29 -8.52 -13.39
CA ALA A 41 -6.05 -7.15 -13.85
C ALA A 41 -5.31 -6.33 -12.78
N LEU A 42 -5.76 -6.37 -11.53
CA LEU A 42 -5.09 -5.72 -10.40
C LEU A 42 -3.61 -6.14 -10.27
N VAL A 43 -3.31 -7.42 -10.46
CA VAL A 43 -1.92 -7.93 -10.44
C VAL A 43 -1.12 -7.40 -11.64
N GLY A 44 -1.74 -7.26 -12.81
CA GLY A 44 -1.16 -6.63 -13.99
C GLY A 44 -0.72 -5.19 -13.69
N GLU A 45 -1.65 -4.34 -13.22
CA GLU A 45 -1.35 -2.94 -12.89
C GLU A 45 -0.31 -2.80 -11.78
N ALA A 46 -0.32 -3.71 -10.80
CA ALA A 46 0.75 -3.75 -9.78
C ALA A 46 2.12 -4.10 -10.38
N GLY A 47 2.13 -4.89 -11.46
CA GLY A 47 3.31 -5.16 -12.27
C GLY A 47 3.79 -3.92 -13.02
N GLU A 48 2.89 -3.22 -13.71
CA GLU A 48 3.21 -1.96 -14.43
C GLU A 48 3.75 -0.90 -13.46
N LEU A 49 3.11 -0.73 -12.29
CA LEU A 49 3.63 0.09 -11.21
C LEU A 49 5.03 -0.33 -10.77
N SER A 50 5.31 -1.64 -10.67
CA SER A 50 6.64 -2.15 -10.33
C SER A 50 7.68 -1.84 -11.42
N GLU A 51 7.30 -1.85 -12.69
CA GLU A 51 8.20 -1.57 -13.81
C GLU A 51 8.76 -0.15 -13.77
N ILE A 52 8.01 0.81 -13.23
CA ILE A 52 8.48 2.19 -13.01
C ILE A 52 9.72 2.22 -12.11
N PHE A 53 9.78 1.34 -11.10
CA PHE A 53 10.86 1.32 -10.11
C PHE A 53 11.95 0.29 -10.40
N GLN A 54 11.72 -0.69 -11.28
CA GLN A 54 12.58 -1.88 -11.42
C GLN A 54 14.07 -1.59 -11.70
N TRP A 55 14.37 -0.48 -12.37
CA TRP A 55 15.73 -0.05 -12.71
C TRP A 55 16.19 1.20 -11.95
N LYS A 56 15.35 1.73 -11.06
CA LYS A 56 15.72 2.83 -10.18
C LYS A 56 16.54 2.26 -9.02
N GLY A 57 17.62 2.93 -8.65
CA GLY A 57 18.34 2.63 -7.40
C GLY A 57 17.52 3.06 -6.18
N GLU A 58 18.18 3.52 -5.12
CA GLU A 58 17.47 4.16 -4.01
C GLU A 58 16.67 5.37 -4.51
N VAL A 59 15.35 5.37 -4.29
CA VAL A 59 14.46 6.47 -4.69
C VAL A 59 14.19 7.36 -3.48
N PRO A 60 14.65 8.63 -3.47
CA PRO A 60 14.42 9.52 -2.36
C PRO A 60 12.94 9.90 -2.21
N ARG A 61 12.50 10.09 -0.96
CA ARG A 61 11.15 10.55 -0.64
C ARG A 61 10.85 11.86 -1.38
N GLY A 62 9.67 11.93 -1.98
CA GLY A 62 9.19 13.14 -2.67
C GLY A 62 9.67 13.27 -4.12
N LEU A 63 10.44 12.28 -4.62
CA LEU A 63 10.82 12.18 -6.03
C LEU A 63 11.45 13.47 -6.61
N PRO A 64 12.42 14.10 -5.93
CA PRO A 64 13.01 15.38 -6.36
C PRO A 64 13.65 15.33 -7.75
N ASP A 65 14.21 14.17 -8.13
CA ASP A 65 14.93 13.98 -9.39
C ASP A 65 14.04 13.45 -10.52
N TRP A 66 12.73 13.31 -10.28
CA TRP A 66 11.79 12.80 -11.28
C TRP A 66 11.18 13.96 -12.07
N LYS A 67 11.07 13.75 -13.38
CA LYS A 67 10.34 14.67 -14.25
C LYS A 67 8.85 14.60 -13.98
N GLU A 68 8.12 15.64 -14.37
CA GLU A 68 6.67 15.69 -14.17
C GLU A 68 5.95 14.58 -14.94
N GLU A 69 6.47 14.18 -16.11
CA GLU A 69 5.89 13.08 -16.88
C GLU A 69 6.07 11.73 -16.15
N GLU A 70 7.19 11.52 -15.45
CA GLU A 70 7.42 10.31 -14.65
C GLU A 70 6.50 10.27 -13.43
N LYS A 71 6.25 11.41 -12.79
CA LYS A 71 5.32 11.52 -11.66
C LYS A 71 3.87 11.33 -12.11
N GLN A 72 3.52 11.83 -13.29
CA GLN A 72 2.22 11.62 -13.88
C GLN A 72 1.99 10.14 -14.16
N HIS A 73 2.93 9.48 -14.84
CA HIS A 73 2.84 8.04 -15.12
C HIS A 73 2.74 7.21 -13.83
N LEU A 74 3.54 7.55 -12.79
CA LEU A 74 3.39 6.94 -11.48
C LEU A 74 1.98 7.13 -10.88
N GLY A 75 1.40 8.31 -11.05
CA GLY A 75 0.05 8.61 -10.60
C GLY A 75 -1.01 7.81 -11.35
N GLU A 76 -0.81 7.54 -12.64
CA GLU A 76 -1.67 6.71 -13.48
C GLU A 76 -1.66 5.26 -12.96
N GLU A 77 -0.50 4.63 -12.84
CA GLU A 77 -0.38 3.24 -12.36
C GLU A 77 -0.90 3.04 -10.93
N LEU A 78 -0.63 4.01 -10.03
CA LEU A 78 -1.19 4.00 -8.68
C LEU A 78 -2.73 4.07 -8.70
N SER A 79 -3.28 4.86 -9.63
CA SER A 79 -4.72 5.00 -9.79
C SER A 79 -5.34 3.73 -10.34
N ASP A 80 -4.71 3.07 -11.31
CA ASP A 80 -5.22 1.83 -11.90
C ASP A 80 -5.28 0.69 -10.86
N VAL A 81 -4.23 0.53 -10.05
CA VAL A 81 -4.24 -0.39 -8.90
C VAL A 81 -5.40 -0.09 -7.94
N LEU A 82 -5.61 1.19 -7.60
CA LEU A 82 -6.69 1.60 -6.71
C LEU A 82 -8.08 1.29 -7.32
N LEU A 83 -8.28 1.63 -8.59
CA LEU A 83 -9.55 1.47 -9.27
C LEU A 83 -9.93 -0.01 -9.39
N TYR A 84 -9.01 -0.89 -9.79
CA TYR A 84 -9.30 -2.33 -9.79
C TYR A 84 -9.57 -2.89 -8.41
N LEU A 85 -8.87 -2.41 -7.37
CA LEU A 85 -9.15 -2.84 -5.99
C LEU A 85 -10.54 -2.42 -5.53
N ILE A 86 -10.96 -1.19 -5.83
CA ILE A 86 -12.32 -0.69 -5.54
C ILE A 86 -13.34 -1.55 -6.28
N ARG A 87 -13.14 -1.80 -7.59
CA ARG A 87 -14.08 -2.58 -8.38
C ARG A 87 -14.17 -4.04 -7.92
N LEU A 88 -13.03 -4.66 -7.59
CA LEU A 88 -12.99 -6.00 -7.01
C LEU A 88 -13.76 -6.05 -5.69
N SER A 89 -13.58 -5.05 -4.82
CA SER A 89 -14.32 -4.98 -3.55
C SER A 89 -15.82 -4.88 -3.76
N ASP A 90 -16.27 -4.09 -4.76
CA ASP A 90 -17.67 -3.90 -5.09
C ASP A 90 -18.32 -5.21 -5.57
N ILE A 91 -17.69 -5.90 -6.53
CA ILE A 91 -18.16 -7.19 -7.04
C ILE A 91 -18.17 -8.26 -5.94
N CYS A 92 -17.23 -8.22 -5.00
CA CYS A 92 -17.18 -9.14 -3.87
C CYS A 92 -18.12 -8.76 -2.71
N GLY A 93 -18.82 -7.62 -2.78
CA GLY A 93 -19.69 -7.14 -1.71
C GLY A 93 -18.95 -6.73 -0.43
N VAL A 94 -17.68 -6.32 -0.56
CA VAL A 94 -16.83 -5.88 0.56
C VAL A 94 -16.85 -4.36 0.65
N ASP A 95 -17.22 -3.84 1.82
CA ASP A 95 -17.06 -2.42 2.14
C ASP A 95 -15.57 -2.14 2.41
N LEU A 96 -14.85 -1.70 1.37
CA LEU A 96 -13.41 -1.49 1.40
C LEU A 96 -13.00 -0.44 2.44
N SER A 97 -13.79 0.62 2.59
CA SER A 97 -13.55 1.70 3.56
C SER A 97 -13.58 1.15 4.99
N LYS A 98 -14.63 0.41 5.35
CA LYS A 98 -14.73 -0.22 6.68
C LYS A 98 -13.67 -1.29 6.90
N ALA A 99 -13.37 -2.09 5.88
CA ALA A 99 -12.33 -3.13 5.94
C ALA A 99 -10.94 -2.51 6.20
N ALA A 100 -10.60 -1.41 5.53
CA ALA A 100 -9.36 -0.68 5.72
C ALA A 100 -9.25 -0.09 7.14
N LEU A 101 -10.30 0.56 7.63
CA LEU A 101 -10.34 1.11 9.00
C LEU A 101 -10.13 0.01 10.06
N ARG A 102 -10.86 -1.10 9.94
CA ARG A 102 -10.68 -2.25 10.83
C ARG A 102 -9.26 -2.80 10.77
N LYS A 103 -8.64 -2.87 9.58
CA LYS A 103 -7.27 -3.37 9.43
C LYS A 103 -6.26 -2.43 10.09
N LEU A 104 -6.46 -1.11 10.03
CA LEU A 104 -5.63 -0.14 10.75
C LEU A 104 -5.71 -0.33 12.27
N GLU A 105 -6.90 -0.55 12.82
CA GLU A 105 -7.09 -0.83 14.26
C GLU A 105 -6.34 -2.12 14.68
N ILE A 106 -6.48 -3.19 13.89
CA ILE A 106 -5.76 -4.44 14.12
C ILE A 106 -4.24 -4.22 14.06
N ASN A 107 -3.76 -3.44 13.10
CA ASN A 107 -2.35 -3.13 12.95
C ASN A 107 -1.83 -2.28 14.12
N ALA A 108 -2.61 -1.33 14.62
CA ALA A 108 -2.24 -0.52 15.80
C ALA A 108 -2.08 -1.38 17.07
N ILE A 109 -2.88 -2.45 17.21
CA ILE A 109 -2.72 -3.42 18.30
C ILE A 109 -1.46 -4.27 18.07
N LYS A 110 -1.21 -4.71 16.84
CA LYS A 110 -0.04 -5.54 16.48
C LYS A 110 1.29 -4.78 16.60
N TYR A 111 1.27 -3.46 16.40
CA TYR A 111 2.45 -2.58 16.46
C TYR A 111 2.24 -1.40 17.43
N PRO A 112 2.28 -1.62 18.75
CA PRO A 112 2.10 -0.56 19.73
C PRO A 112 3.19 0.51 19.63
N VAL A 113 2.81 1.79 19.74
CA VAL A 113 3.73 2.94 19.65
C VAL A 113 4.93 2.81 20.59
N LYS A 114 4.73 2.31 21.81
CA LYS A 114 5.80 2.14 22.81
C LYS A 114 6.91 1.18 22.36
N LEU A 115 6.59 0.25 21.46
CA LEU A 115 7.51 -0.79 20.99
C LEU A 115 8.06 -0.52 19.58
N CYS A 116 7.38 0.33 18.80
CA CYS A 116 7.67 0.53 17.37
C CYS A 116 8.01 1.98 16.99
N LYS A 117 8.05 2.93 17.94
CA LYS A 117 8.45 4.32 17.65
C LYS A 117 9.92 4.37 17.21
N GLY A 118 10.15 4.65 15.93
CA GLY A 118 11.50 4.73 15.34
C GLY A 118 12.14 3.39 14.99
N SER A 119 11.40 2.27 15.00
CA SER A 119 11.93 0.95 14.62
C SER A 119 10.90 0.14 13.83
N SER A 120 11.31 -0.37 12.66
CA SER A 120 10.54 -1.25 11.77
C SER A 120 10.60 -2.74 12.16
N LYS A 121 11.28 -3.08 13.26
CA LYS A 121 11.49 -4.48 13.66
C LYS A 121 10.17 -5.18 13.95
N LYS A 122 9.99 -6.39 13.42
CA LYS A 122 8.81 -7.24 13.68
C LYS A 122 8.68 -7.53 15.19
N HIS A 123 7.44 -7.46 15.70
CA HIS A 123 7.11 -7.70 17.12
C HIS A 123 7.63 -9.05 17.66
N THR A 124 7.80 -10.06 16.81
CA THR A 124 8.33 -11.39 17.17
C THR A 124 9.74 -11.38 17.77
N GLN A 125 10.46 -10.25 17.71
CA GLN A 125 11.77 -10.10 18.35
C GLN A 125 11.75 -9.26 19.66
N ILE A 126 10.58 -8.79 20.10
CA ILE A 126 10.47 -7.87 21.25
C ILE A 126 10.16 -8.62 22.57
N THR A 127 9.70 -9.87 22.53
CA THR A 127 9.34 -10.66 23.73
C THR A 127 10.43 -11.60 24.25
N THR A 128 11.71 -11.34 23.98
CA THR A 128 12.80 -12.13 24.60
C THR A 128 14.02 -11.27 24.95
N SER A 129 13.85 -10.30 25.85
CA SER A 129 15.00 -9.70 26.51
C SER A 129 14.64 -9.10 27.88
N ASP A 130 13.88 -9.83 28.70
CA ASP A 130 13.83 -9.56 30.13
C ASP A 130 14.25 -10.83 30.88
N GLY A 131 15.50 -10.85 31.34
CA GLY A 131 15.98 -11.70 32.43
C GLY A 131 16.79 -12.94 32.06
N ILE A 132 18.12 -12.80 32.01
CA ILE A 132 19.09 -13.50 32.90
C ILE A 132 20.51 -13.00 32.60
N ASP A 133 21.12 -12.45 33.65
CA ASP A 133 22.52 -12.06 33.74
C ASP A 133 23.36 -13.31 34.01
N THR A 134 24.25 -13.68 33.08
CA THR A 134 25.50 -14.39 33.37
C THR A 134 26.53 -14.09 32.28
N THR A 135 27.48 -13.22 32.61
CA THR A 135 28.91 -13.24 32.23
C THR A 135 29.36 -14.40 31.32
N THR A 136 29.91 -14.12 30.13
CA THR A 136 31.19 -14.69 29.61
C THR A 136 31.63 -13.95 28.32
N THR A 137 32.86 -13.44 28.37
CA THR A 137 33.71 -12.90 27.29
C THR A 137 33.84 -13.84 26.09
N THR A 138 33.73 -13.35 24.85
CA THR A 138 34.66 -13.67 23.72
C THR A 138 34.42 -12.74 22.51
N THR A 139 35.54 -12.14 22.10
CA THR A 139 35.87 -11.35 20.91
C THR A 139 35.44 -12.00 19.59
N ASN A 140 34.87 -11.26 18.63
CA ASN A 140 35.57 -10.84 17.40
C ASN A 140 34.60 -10.29 16.34
N SER A 141 35.10 -9.27 15.65
CA SER A 141 34.50 -8.40 14.65
C SER A 141 34.23 -9.12 13.33
N ASN A 142 33.04 -8.92 12.73
CA ASN A 142 32.97 -8.42 11.36
C ASN A 142 31.59 -7.81 11.06
N ARG A 143 31.57 -6.51 10.79
CA ARG A 143 30.39 -5.76 10.37
C ARG A 143 30.24 -5.91 8.86
N ASN A 144 29.09 -6.40 8.43
CA ASN A 144 28.46 -5.96 7.18
C ASN A 144 26.97 -5.85 7.49
N GLY A 145 26.59 -4.68 8.02
CA GLY A 145 25.20 -4.32 8.24
C GLY A 145 24.56 -4.01 6.90
N VAL A 146 23.79 -4.96 6.38
CA VAL A 146 22.72 -4.63 5.45
C VAL A 146 21.66 -3.94 6.30
N SER A 147 21.46 -2.65 6.07
CA SER A 147 20.31 -1.92 6.58
C SER A 147 19.07 -2.64 6.03
N ASP A 148 18.34 -3.32 6.92
CA ASP A 148 17.00 -3.80 6.61
C ASP A 148 16.13 -2.56 6.47
N ASP A 149 15.94 -2.11 5.23
CA ASP A 149 15.12 -0.94 4.89
C ASP A 149 13.65 -1.23 5.16
N GLY A 150 13.29 -1.28 6.44
CA GLY A 150 12.13 -0.57 6.96
C GLY A 150 10.73 -0.98 6.49
N VAL A 151 10.54 -1.96 5.60
CA VAL A 151 9.21 -2.25 5.04
C VAL A 151 8.34 -2.89 6.13
N PHE A 152 7.38 -2.13 6.66
CA PHE A 152 6.36 -2.63 7.56
C PHE A 152 5.50 -3.68 6.84
N HIS A 153 5.78 -4.96 7.11
CA HIS A 153 4.97 -6.04 6.59
C HIS A 153 3.71 -6.20 7.47
N LEU A 154 2.59 -5.60 7.03
CA LEU A 154 1.32 -5.52 7.76
C LEU A 154 0.41 -6.75 7.58
N SER A 155 0.88 -7.79 6.89
CA SER A 155 0.17 -9.07 6.71
C SER A 155 0.02 -9.81 8.03
#